data_AF-A0A818K829-F1
#
_entry.id   AF-A0A818K829-F1
#
_cell.length_a   1.000
_cell.length_b   1.000
_cell.length_c   1.000
_cell.angle_alpha   90.00
_cell.angle_beta   90.00
_cell.angle_gamma   90.00
#
_symmetry.space_group_name_H-M   'P 1'
#
loop_
_entity.id
_entity.type
_entity.pdbx_description
1 polymer ?
#
loop_
_entity_poly.entity_id
_entity_poly.type
_entity_poly.pdbx_seq_one_letter_code
_entity_poly.pdbx_strand_id
1 'polypeptide(L)'
;MATAAGVDDNEWQKLPCEEKVQHKAWKARMIGYEECAKLFRTQDSDKSPEFSKYLGLVKKFVVDPNENAREKALDAIFAFVEEAQVAGKTVGEVASGLISKCLNGRAKMKERAFDILLMYIEIEKQADIEEELIKGFENKQPKIVQACLELLRRGLSEFGSKVLPIKPFLKQVIPLLEDRDKTVRDEAKL
;
A
#
# COMPACT_ATOMS: atom_id res chain seq x y z
N MET A 1 3.97 -35.59 33.64
CA MET A 1 4.18 -34.26 33.02
C MET A 1 2.87 -33.83 32.42
N ALA A 2 2.20 -32.86 33.05
CA ALA A 2 0.93 -32.33 32.55
C ALA A 2 1.19 -31.50 31.29
N THR A 3 0.54 -31.87 30.19
CA THR A 3 0.40 -31.01 29.01
C THR A 3 -0.40 -29.79 29.42
N ALA A 4 0.23 -28.62 29.36
CA ALA A 4 -0.43 -27.35 29.59
C ALA A 4 -1.65 -27.23 28.68
N ALA A 5 -2.81 -26.98 29.29
CA ALA A 5 -4.04 -26.64 28.61
C ALA A 5 -3.75 -25.54 27.58
N GLY A 6 -4.27 -25.72 26.36
CA GLY A 6 -4.17 -24.73 25.30
C GLY A 6 -4.63 -23.38 25.83
N VAL A 7 -3.73 -22.41 25.82
CA VAL A 7 -4.09 -20.99 25.93
C VAL A 7 -5.09 -20.76 24.81
N ASP A 8 -6.31 -20.38 25.18
CA ASP A 8 -7.44 -20.25 24.28
C ASP A 8 -7.02 -19.40 23.06
N ASP A 9 -6.99 -20.06 21.89
CA ASP A 9 -6.47 -19.55 20.62
C ASP A 9 -7.23 -18.30 20.12
N ASN A 10 -8.23 -17.83 20.88
CA ASN A 10 -9.13 -16.74 20.59
C ASN A 10 -9.21 -15.64 21.67
N GLU A 11 -8.40 -15.66 22.74
CA GLU A 11 -8.44 -14.58 23.76
C GLU A 11 -8.20 -13.19 23.15
N TRP A 12 -7.42 -13.13 22.06
CA TRP A 12 -7.16 -11.91 21.30
C TRP A 12 -8.41 -11.26 20.71
N GLN A 13 -9.53 -11.98 20.58
CA GLN A 13 -10.78 -11.43 20.02
C GLN A 13 -11.34 -10.28 20.86
N LYS A 14 -11.06 -10.28 22.17
CA LYS A 14 -11.50 -9.24 23.11
C LYS A 14 -10.61 -7.99 23.09
N LEU A 15 -9.43 -8.07 22.46
CA LEU A 15 -8.50 -6.95 22.39
C LEU A 15 -9.07 -5.82 21.53
N PRO A 16 -8.73 -4.55 21.83
CA PRO A 16 -9.06 -3.44 20.95
C PRO A 16 -8.32 -3.53 19.59
N CYS A 17 -8.82 -2.84 18.56
CA CYS A 17 -8.26 -2.92 17.20
C CYS A 17 -6.76 -2.58 17.17
N GLU A 18 -6.33 -1.55 17.90
CA GLU A 18 -4.92 -1.11 18.01
C GLU A 18 -3.97 -2.22 18.49
N GLU A 19 -4.44 -3.07 19.40
CA GLU A 19 -3.67 -4.20 19.92
C GLU A 19 -3.73 -5.39 18.96
N LYS A 20 -4.90 -5.66 18.36
CA LYS A 20 -5.08 -6.75 17.39
C LYS A 20 -4.12 -6.61 16.20
N VAL A 21 -3.99 -5.42 15.62
CA VAL A 21 -3.11 -5.17 14.45
C VAL A 21 -1.62 -5.33 14.73
N GLN A 22 -1.22 -5.39 16.01
CA GLN A 22 0.17 -5.59 16.43
C GLN A 22 0.41 -6.98 17.05
N HIS A 23 -0.65 -7.80 17.15
CA HIS A 23 -0.57 -9.07 17.85
C HIS A 23 0.29 -10.11 17.09
N LYS A 24 0.92 -11.01 17.85
CA LYS A 24 1.78 -12.08 17.28
C LYS A 24 1.02 -13.02 16.33
N ALA A 25 -0.25 -13.30 16.63
CA ALA A 25 -1.09 -14.16 15.80
C ALA A 25 -1.57 -13.41 14.54
N TRP A 26 -1.26 -13.93 13.35
CA TRP A 26 -1.66 -13.30 12.09
C TRP A 26 -3.19 -13.20 11.92
N LYS A 27 -3.95 -14.16 12.48
CA LYS A 27 -5.42 -14.12 12.48
C LYS A 27 -5.96 -12.93 13.26
N ALA A 28 -5.33 -12.60 14.40
CA ALA A 28 -5.68 -11.42 15.18
C ALA A 28 -5.43 -10.14 14.39
N ARG A 29 -4.27 -10.03 13.73
CA ARG A 29 -3.96 -8.88 12.87
C ARG A 29 -4.91 -8.75 11.70
N MET A 30 -5.23 -9.85 11.02
CA MET A 30 -6.19 -9.88 9.92
C MET A 30 -7.55 -9.32 10.33
N ILE A 31 -8.11 -9.79 11.45
CA ILE A 31 -9.38 -9.27 12.00
C ILE A 31 -9.23 -7.82 12.45
N GLY A 32 -8.11 -7.45 13.06
CA GLY A 32 -7.79 -6.06 13.38
C GLY A 32 -7.83 -5.17 12.14
N TYR A 33 -7.22 -5.57 11.02
CA TYR A 33 -7.29 -4.77 9.80
C TYR A 33 -8.72 -4.63 9.26
N GLU A 34 -9.55 -5.68 9.33
CA GLU A 34 -10.96 -5.58 8.96
C GLU A 34 -11.76 -4.64 9.86
N GLU A 35 -11.52 -4.67 11.17
CA GLU A 35 -12.10 -3.74 12.14
C GLU A 35 -11.67 -2.30 11.87
N CYS A 36 -10.38 -2.08 11.63
CA CYS A 36 -9.83 -0.75 11.39
C CYS A 36 -10.32 -0.19 10.03
N ALA A 37 -10.48 -1.02 8.99
CA ALA A 37 -11.11 -0.60 7.73
C ALA A 37 -12.56 -0.14 7.88
N LYS A 38 -13.31 -0.70 8.84
CA LYS A 38 -14.66 -0.22 9.19
C LYS A 38 -14.58 1.06 10.01
N LEU A 39 -13.73 1.06 11.03
CA LEU A 39 -13.52 2.20 11.94
C LEU A 39 -13.20 3.49 11.17
N PHE A 40 -12.29 3.43 10.19
CA PHE A 40 -11.88 4.60 9.43
C PHE A 40 -13.03 5.21 8.60
N ARG A 41 -13.89 4.38 7.99
CA ARG A 41 -15.04 4.83 7.20
C ARG A 41 -16.23 5.33 8.02
N THR A 42 -16.22 5.12 9.33
CA THR A 42 -17.31 5.53 10.23
C THR A 42 -16.93 6.72 11.10
N GLN A 43 -15.81 7.39 10.81
CA GLN A 43 -15.46 8.62 11.51
C GLN A 43 -16.35 9.77 11.02
N ASP A 44 -16.83 10.60 11.95
CA ASP A 44 -17.70 11.73 11.62
C ASP A 44 -16.96 12.91 10.95
N SER A 45 -15.62 12.88 10.95
CA SER A 45 -14.76 13.88 10.34
C SER A 45 -13.40 13.30 9.95
N ASP A 46 -12.89 13.77 8.82
CA ASP A 46 -11.52 13.58 8.31
C ASP A 46 -10.41 13.97 9.30
N LYS A 47 -10.72 14.80 10.31
CA LYS A 47 -9.82 15.26 11.37
C LYS A 47 -10.04 14.54 12.69
N SER A 48 -10.81 13.45 12.70
CA SER A 48 -11.05 12.66 13.91
C SER A 48 -9.71 12.30 14.60
N PRO A 49 -9.60 12.48 15.93
CA PRO A 49 -8.39 12.11 16.66
C PRO A 49 -8.09 10.61 16.56
N GLU A 50 -9.07 9.78 16.19
CA GLU A 50 -8.90 8.35 15.96
C GLU A 50 -7.83 8.09 14.90
N PHE A 51 -7.82 8.84 13.78
CA PHE A 51 -6.81 8.69 12.74
C PHE A 51 -5.38 8.93 13.25
N SER A 52 -5.23 9.86 14.19
CA SER A 52 -3.92 10.19 14.76
C SER A 52 -3.33 9.04 15.58
N LYS A 53 -4.17 8.21 16.23
CA LYS A 53 -3.73 7.01 16.97
C LYS A 53 -3.12 5.97 16.04
N TYR A 54 -3.68 5.83 14.83
CA TYR A 54 -3.26 4.84 13.84
C TYR A 54 -2.10 5.27 12.96
N LEU A 55 -1.70 6.55 13.00
CA LEU A 55 -0.70 7.10 12.09
C LEU A 55 0.64 6.34 12.11
N GLY A 56 1.12 5.95 13.30
CA GLY A 56 2.34 5.16 13.45
C GLY A 56 2.17 3.68 13.10
N LEU A 57 0.93 3.16 13.15
CA LEU A 57 0.59 1.76 12.92
C LEU A 57 0.40 1.47 11.42
N VAL A 58 -0.33 2.34 10.71
CA VAL A 58 -0.66 2.18 9.28
C VAL A 58 0.59 2.02 8.42
N LYS A 59 1.67 2.76 8.75
CA LYS A 59 2.98 2.64 8.10
C LYS A 59 3.55 1.22 8.09
N LYS A 60 3.14 0.37 9.03
CA LYS A 60 3.62 -1.01 9.19
C LYS A 60 2.67 -2.06 8.61
N PHE A 61 1.43 -1.69 8.27
CA PHE A 61 0.39 -2.63 7.81
C PHE A 61 0.79 -3.30 6.49
N VAL A 62 1.34 -2.51 5.56
CA VAL A 62 1.74 -2.99 4.23
C VAL A 62 2.85 -4.05 4.26
N VAL A 63 3.66 -4.09 5.32
CA VAL A 63 4.77 -5.05 5.45
C VAL A 63 4.42 -6.27 6.31
N ASP A 64 3.14 -6.55 6.56
CA ASP A 64 2.74 -7.75 7.29
C ASP A 64 3.33 -9.01 6.62
N PRO A 65 4.02 -9.88 7.40
CA PRO A 65 4.67 -11.06 6.85
C PRO A 65 3.68 -12.12 6.36
N ASN A 66 2.43 -12.10 6.83
CA ASN A 66 1.40 -13.04 6.39
C ASN A 66 0.57 -12.44 5.25
N GLU A 67 0.49 -13.12 4.10
CA GLU A 67 -0.19 -12.58 2.93
C GLU A 67 -1.70 -12.35 3.13
N ASN A 68 -2.38 -13.20 3.89
CA ASN A 68 -3.81 -13.06 4.14
C ASN A 68 -4.09 -11.86 5.05
N ALA A 69 -3.24 -11.66 6.07
CA ALA A 69 -3.31 -10.47 6.91
C ALA A 69 -2.97 -9.21 6.09
N ARG A 70 -1.90 -9.25 5.28
CA ARG A 70 -1.50 -8.14 4.40
C ARG A 70 -2.61 -7.73 3.43
N GLU A 71 -3.33 -8.69 2.83
CA GLU A 71 -4.45 -8.40 1.93
C GLU A 71 -5.54 -7.57 2.64
N LYS A 72 -5.89 -7.89 3.88
CA LYS A 72 -6.82 -7.09 4.70
C LYS A 72 -6.21 -5.77 5.17
N ALA A 73 -4.91 -5.77 5.43
CA ALA A 73 -4.17 -4.56 5.77
C ALA A 73 -4.28 -3.52 4.66
N LEU A 74 -4.25 -3.93 3.40
CA LEU A 74 -4.42 -3.01 2.26
C LEU A 74 -5.81 -2.37 2.22
N ASP A 75 -6.88 -3.12 2.52
CA ASP A 75 -8.22 -2.54 2.60
C ASP A 75 -8.33 -1.50 3.75
N ALA A 76 -7.62 -1.72 4.85
CA ALA A 76 -7.52 -0.76 5.96
C ALA A 76 -6.69 0.46 5.61
N ILE A 77 -5.56 0.28 4.92
CA ILE A 77 -4.71 1.37 4.43
C ILE A 77 -5.51 2.24 3.46
N PHE A 78 -6.21 1.64 2.49
CA PHE A 78 -7.03 2.40 1.54
C PHE A 78 -8.07 3.25 2.26
N ALA A 79 -8.84 2.67 3.18
CA ALA A 79 -9.81 3.42 3.98
C ALA A 79 -9.17 4.54 4.81
N PHE A 80 -7.96 4.35 5.33
CA PHE A 80 -7.24 5.40 6.05
C PHE A 80 -6.82 6.55 5.11
N VAL A 81 -6.33 6.23 3.91
CA VAL A 81 -5.84 7.22 2.95
C VAL A 81 -7.00 8.03 2.35
N GLU A 82 -8.12 7.36 2.09
CA GLU A 82 -9.35 7.96 1.57
C GLU A 82 -9.99 8.94 2.58
N GLU A 83 -10.00 8.59 3.87
CA GLU A 83 -10.79 9.33 4.88
C GLU A 83 -9.97 10.30 5.73
N ALA A 84 -8.67 10.03 5.99
CA ALA A 84 -7.92 10.77 7.00
C ALA A 84 -7.17 11.99 6.43
N GLN A 85 -7.43 13.18 6.98
CA GLN A 85 -6.70 14.42 6.65
C GLN A 85 -5.19 14.33 6.97
N VAL A 86 -4.78 13.37 7.79
CA VAL A 86 -3.38 13.11 8.16
C VAL A 86 -2.69 12.04 7.31
N ALA A 87 -3.41 11.41 6.38
CA ALA A 87 -2.92 10.31 5.54
C ALA A 87 -1.64 10.66 4.78
N GLY A 88 -1.51 11.90 4.32
CA GLY A 88 -0.32 12.36 3.62
C GLY A 88 1.01 12.16 4.36
N LYS A 89 0.99 11.93 5.69
CA LYS A 89 2.19 11.67 6.51
C LYS A 89 2.66 10.21 6.47
N THR A 90 1.93 9.32 5.81
CA THR A 90 2.26 7.88 5.70
C THR A 90 2.77 7.47 4.32
N VAL A 91 2.77 8.38 3.34
CA VAL A 91 3.05 8.08 1.94
C VAL A 91 4.40 7.38 1.74
N GLY A 92 5.49 7.86 2.35
CA GLY A 92 6.82 7.29 2.16
C GLY A 92 6.90 5.81 2.53
N GLU A 93 6.51 5.45 3.75
CA GLU A 93 6.59 4.05 4.19
C GLU A 93 5.55 3.16 3.49
N VAL A 94 4.34 3.68 3.25
CA VAL A 94 3.29 2.91 2.60
C VAL A 94 3.63 2.65 1.14
N ALA A 95 4.00 3.68 0.37
CA ALA A 95 4.31 3.54 -1.06
C ALA A 95 5.51 2.61 -1.28
N SER A 96 6.58 2.77 -0.50
CA SER A 96 7.75 1.89 -0.58
C SER A 96 7.41 0.43 -0.25
N GLY A 97 6.55 0.22 0.75
CA GLY A 97 6.03 -1.09 1.10
C GLY A 97 5.17 -1.71 -0.01
N LEU A 98 4.29 -0.93 -0.65
CA LEU A 98 3.42 -1.40 -1.72
C LEU A 98 4.23 -1.83 -2.95
N ILE A 99 5.19 -1.00 -3.38
CA ILE A 99 6.06 -1.31 -4.52
C ILE A 99 6.86 -2.59 -4.26
N SER A 100 7.45 -2.70 -3.08
CA SER A 100 8.35 -3.82 -2.76
C SER A 100 7.64 -5.13 -2.38
N LYS A 101 6.43 -5.07 -1.81
CA LYS A 101 5.72 -6.26 -1.27
C LYS A 101 4.45 -6.64 -2.01
N CYS A 102 3.78 -5.68 -2.64
CA CYS A 102 2.41 -5.89 -3.17
C CYS A 102 2.37 -5.92 -4.71
N LEU A 103 3.23 -5.16 -5.40
CA LEU A 103 3.22 -5.12 -6.86
C LEU A 103 3.68 -6.41 -7.55
N ASN A 104 4.45 -7.25 -6.85
CA ASN A 104 4.79 -8.61 -7.29
C ASN A 104 3.83 -9.69 -6.72
N GLY A 105 2.77 -9.27 -6.02
CA GLY A 105 1.78 -10.14 -5.41
C GLY A 105 0.73 -10.67 -6.38
N ARG A 106 -0.31 -11.31 -5.82
CA ARG A 106 -1.49 -11.77 -6.57
C ARG A 106 -2.27 -10.57 -7.14
N ALA A 107 -2.97 -10.77 -8.26
CA ALA A 107 -3.69 -9.70 -8.98
C ALA A 107 -4.51 -8.79 -8.07
N LYS A 108 -5.33 -9.34 -7.17
CA LYS A 108 -6.14 -8.56 -6.22
C LYS A 108 -5.29 -7.66 -5.30
N MET A 109 -4.14 -8.16 -4.83
CA MET A 109 -3.22 -7.39 -3.97
C MET A 109 -2.54 -6.27 -4.77
N LYS A 110 -2.17 -6.54 -6.02
CA LYS A 110 -1.59 -5.55 -6.94
C LYS A 110 -2.60 -4.45 -7.27
N GLU A 111 -3.83 -4.80 -7.62
CA GLU A 111 -4.87 -3.80 -7.92
C GLU A 111 -5.17 -2.90 -6.73
N ARG A 112 -5.35 -3.46 -5.52
CA ARG A 112 -5.54 -2.63 -4.33
C ARG A 112 -4.33 -1.74 -4.02
N ALA A 113 -3.11 -2.22 -4.31
CA ALA A 113 -1.91 -1.39 -4.18
C ALA A 113 -1.91 -0.21 -5.16
N PHE A 114 -2.40 -0.40 -6.38
CA PHE A 114 -2.62 0.69 -7.31
C PHE A 114 -3.65 1.68 -6.81
N ASP A 115 -4.81 1.22 -6.33
CA ASP A 115 -5.84 2.10 -5.76
C ASP A 115 -5.25 3.02 -4.67
N ILE A 116 -4.44 2.45 -3.76
CA ILE A 116 -3.81 3.22 -2.67
C ILE A 116 -2.80 4.25 -3.21
N LEU A 117 -1.95 3.86 -4.17
CA LEU A 117 -0.95 4.76 -4.74
C LEU A 117 -1.59 5.89 -5.55
N LEU A 118 -2.67 5.61 -6.27
CA LEU A 118 -3.47 6.61 -6.99
C LEU A 118 -4.22 7.52 -6.01
N MET A 119 -4.78 6.98 -4.93
CA MET A 119 -5.40 7.80 -3.87
C MET A 119 -4.40 8.77 -3.24
N TYR A 120 -3.13 8.38 -3.06
CA TYR A 120 -2.09 9.31 -2.61
C TYR A 120 -1.85 10.46 -3.59
N ILE A 121 -1.89 10.19 -4.90
CA ILE A 121 -1.81 11.25 -5.92
C ILE A 121 -3.03 12.18 -5.81
N GLU A 122 -4.23 11.62 -5.61
CA GLU A 122 -5.46 12.40 -5.44
C GLU A 122 -5.42 13.34 -4.23
N ILE A 123 -4.80 12.92 -3.12
CA ILE A 123 -4.58 13.79 -1.93
C ILE A 123 -3.29 14.62 -1.99
N GLU A 124 -2.86 14.95 -3.22
CA GLU A 124 -1.74 15.84 -3.52
C GLU A 124 -0.37 15.35 -3.01
N LYS A 125 -0.14 14.02 -3.01
CA LYS A 125 1.16 13.40 -2.69
C LYS A 125 1.90 12.85 -3.91
N GLN A 126 1.60 13.37 -5.10
CA GLN A 126 2.27 12.97 -6.34
C GLN A 126 3.80 13.05 -6.27
N ALA A 127 4.39 14.05 -5.60
CA ALA A 127 5.85 14.17 -5.53
C ALA A 127 6.52 12.98 -4.80
N ASP A 128 5.91 12.50 -3.71
CA ASP A 128 6.39 11.32 -3.00
C ASP A 128 6.20 10.04 -3.84
N ILE A 129 5.08 9.94 -4.58
CA ILE A 129 4.81 8.81 -5.49
C ILE A 129 5.77 8.81 -6.69
N GLU A 130 6.11 9.97 -7.24
CA GLU A 130 7.11 10.13 -8.30
C GLU A 130 8.47 9.57 -7.86
N GLU A 131 8.92 9.92 -6.66
CA GLU A 131 10.20 9.44 -6.11
C GLU A 131 10.21 7.91 -5.96
N GLU A 132 9.14 7.33 -5.42
CA GLU A 132 9.03 5.88 -5.24
C GLU A 132 8.88 5.13 -6.58
N LEU A 133 8.18 5.70 -7.56
CA LEU A 133 8.11 5.16 -8.92
C LEU A 133 9.48 5.11 -9.61
N ILE A 134 10.28 6.17 -9.47
CA ILE A 134 11.64 6.23 -10.00
C ILE A 134 12.50 5.10 -9.42
N LYS A 135 12.42 4.85 -8.11
CA LYS A 135 13.07 3.70 -7.46
C LYS A 135 12.52 2.37 -7.98
N GLY A 136 11.22 2.30 -8.24
CA GLY A 136 10.53 1.13 -8.80
C GLY A 136 11.00 0.75 -10.20
N PHE A 137 11.30 1.74 -11.06
CA PHE A 137 11.85 1.51 -12.41
C PHE A 137 13.25 0.89 -12.39
N GLU A 138 14.02 1.14 -11.34
CA GLU A 138 15.37 0.60 -11.16
C GLU A 138 15.38 -0.78 -10.46
N ASN A 139 14.20 -1.36 -10.21
CA ASN A 139 14.08 -2.62 -9.49
C ASN A 139 14.61 -3.81 -10.31
N LYS A 140 15.29 -4.74 -9.64
CA LYS A 140 15.85 -5.95 -10.28
C LYS A 140 14.78 -6.97 -10.69
N GLN A 141 13.57 -6.87 -10.16
CA GLN A 141 12.45 -7.77 -10.48
C GLN A 141 11.60 -7.17 -11.61
N PRO A 142 11.58 -7.79 -12.82
CA PRO A 142 10.85 -7.23 -13.97
C PRO A 142 9.37 -6.98 -13.70
N LYS A 143 8.71 -7.85 -12.92
CA LYS A 143 7.29 -7.68 -12.54
C LYS A 143 7.02 -6.39 -11.76
N ILE A 144 7.97 -5.96 -10.92
CA ILE A 144 7.83 -4.69 -10.19
C ILE A 144 8.00 -3.53 -11.17
N VAL A 145 9.00 -3.57 -12.06
CA VAL A 145 9.21 -2.55 -13.09
C VAL A 145 7.98 -2.40 -13.99
N GLN A 146 7.42 -3.52 -14.48
CA GLN A 146 6.18 -3.55 -15.27
C GLN A 146 5.01 -2.91 -14.52
N ALA A 147 4.82 -3.27 -13.25
CA ALA A 147 3.75 -2.69 -12.43
C ALA A 147 3.93 -1.19 -12.17
N CYS A 148 5.17 -0.71 -12.04
CA CYS A 148 5.44 0.73 -11.90
C CYS A 148 5.14 1.48 -13.20
N LEU A 149 5.46 0.90 -14.36
CA LEU A 149 5.14 1.50 -15.66
C LEU A 149 3.62 1.56 -15.89
N GLU A 150 2.92 0.49 -15.51
CA GLU A 150 1.46 0.45 -15.54
C GLU A 150 0.86 1.51 -14.60
N LEU A 151 1.36 1.66 -13.37
CA LEU A 151 0.92 2.69 -12.44
C LEU A 151 1.16 4.10 -12.99
N LEU A 152 2.32 4.35 -13.61
CA LEU A 152 2.60 5.62 -14.28
C LEU A 152 1.58 5.90 -15.38
N ARG A 153 1.27 4.91 -16.23
CA ARG A 153 0.26 5.05 -17.29
C ARG A 153 -1.14 5.34 -16.72
N ARG A 154 -1.56 4.63 -15.67
CA ARG A 154 -2.84 4.86 -14.99
C ARG A 154 -2.90 6.27 -14.41
N GLY A 155 -1.88 6.69 -13.67
CA GLY A 155 -1.80 8.05 -13.11
C GLY A 155 -1.81 9.14 -14.18
N LEU A 156 -1.11 8.95 -15.31
CA LEU A 156 -1.17 9.87 -16.44
C LEU A 156 -2.57 9.93 -17.08
N SER A 157 -3.25 8.79 -17.18
CA SER A 157 -4.61 8.71 -17.73
C SER A 157 -5.65 9.36 -16.81
N GLU A 158 -5.50 9.22 -15.50
CA GLU A 158 -6.47 9.70 -14.50
C GLU A 158 -6.27 11.18 -14.16
N PHE A 159 -5.04 11.61 -13.94
CA PHE A 159 -4.72 12.96 -13.44
C PHE A 159 -4.14 13.89 -14.49
N GLY A 160 -3.67 13.34 -15.62
CA GLY A 160 -3.04 14.10 -16.70
C GLY A 160 -1.63 14.60 -16.37
N SER A 161 -0.95 15.09 -17.41
CA SER A 161 0.47 15.50 -17.34
C SER A 161 0.74 16.78 -16.55
N LYS A 162 -0.30 17.47 -16.07
CA LYS A 162 -0.17 18.63 -15.16
C LYS A 162 0.06 18.19 -13.73
N VAL A 163 -0.62 17.13 -13.28
CA VAL A 163 -0.48 16.58 -11.94
C VAL A 163 0.72 15.64 -11.91
N LEU A 164 0.84 14.75 -12.90
CA LEU A 164 1.92 13.78 -13.00
C LEU A 164 2.76 14.06 -14.27
N PRO A 165 3.73 14.98 -14.24
CA PRO A 165 4.53 15.31 -15.41
C PRO A 165 5.38 14.11 -15.87
N ILE A 166 5.48 13.89 -17.18
CA ILE A 166 6.26 12.77 -17.74
C ILE A 166 7.77 13.01 -17.63
N LYS A 167 8.21 14.28 -17.71
CA LYS A 167 9.61 14.68 -17.84
C LYS A 167 10.55 14.08 -16.76
N PRO A 168 10.19 14.05 -15.47
CA PRO A 168 11.04 13.45 -14.42
C PRO A 168 11.33 11.96 -14.64
N PHE A 169 10.41 11.23 -15.28
CA PHE A 169 10.53 9.78 -15.47
C PHE A 169 11.34 9.38 -16.71
N LEU A 170 11.49 10.28 -17.69
CA LEU A 170 12.12 9.95 -18.98
C LEU A 170 13.52 9.37 -18.84
N LYS A 171 14.29 9.83 -17.84
CA LYS A 171 15.65 9.34 -17.59
C LYS A 171 15.67 7.83 -17.27
N GLN A 172 14.67 7.34 -16.54
CA GLN A 172 14.54 5.93 -16.19
C GLN A 172 13.76 5.14 -17.24
N VAL A 173 12.73 5.73 -17.85
CA VAL A 173 11.86 5.02 -18.81
C VAL A 173 12.54 4.77 -20.16
N ILE A 174 13.34 5.72 -20.68
CA ILE A 174 13.99 5.56 -21.99
C ILE A 174 14.88 4.30 -22.06
N PRO A 175 15.77 4.02 -21.08
CA PRO A 175 16.52 2.77 -21.06
C PRO A 175 15.67 1.50 -21.03
N LEU A 176 14.46 1.55 -20.44
CA LEU A 176 13.56 0.39 -20.34
C LEU A 176 12.95 -0.01 -21.68
N LEU A 177 12.96 0.87 -22.70
CA LEU A 177 12.57 0.53 -24.07
C LEU A 177 13.46 -0.57 -24.69
N GLU A 178 14.68 -0.71 -24.17
CA GLU A 178 15.68 -1.71 -24.58
C GLU A 178 15.91 -2.78 -23.48
N ASP A 179 15.03 -2.86 -22.47
CA ASP A 179 15.15 -3.87 -21.41
C ASP A 179 15.17 -5.29 -21.99
N ARG A 180 15.86 -6.23 -21.36
CA ARG A 180 15.88 -7.64 -21.81
C ARG A 180 14.50 -8.31 -21.75
N ASP A 181 13.67 -7.93 -20.78
CA ASP A 181 12.33 -8.45 -20.59
C ASP A 181 11.36 -7.81 -21.60
N LYS A 182 10.72 -8.63 -22.44
CA LYS A 182 9.83 -8.16 -23.49
C LYS A 182 8.65 -7.36 -22.94
N THR A 183 8.09 -7.77 -21.82
CA THR A 183 6.93 -7.10 -21.22
C THR A 183 7.34 -5.75 -20.64
N VAL A 184 8.51 -5.63 -20.03
CA VAL A 184 9.05 -4.32 -19.61
C VAL A 184 9.18 -3.38 -20.81
N ARG A 185 9.76 -3.84 -21.93
CA ARG A 185 9.87 -3.01 -23.15
C ARG A 185 8.51 -2.58 -23.70
N ASP A 186 7.53 -3.47 -23.68
CA ASP A 186 6.18 -3.18 -24.18
C ASP A 186 5.46 -2.17 -23.28
N GLU A 187 5.58 -2.31 -21.96
CA GLU A 187 5.03 -1.36 -21.00
C GLU A 187 5.72 0.02 -21.05
N ALA A 188 7.03 0.07 -21.34
CA ALA A 188 7.81 1.30 -21.38
C ALA A 188 7.45 2.24 -22.55
N LYS A 189 6.65 1.76 -23.52
CA LYS A 189 6.17 2.57 -24.65
C LYS A 189 5.10 3.60 -24.26
N LEU A 190 4.73 3.64 -22.96
CA LEU A 190 3.79 4.54 -22.27
C LEU A 190 2.60 5.04 -23.09
#